data_AF-A0A7R9MI05-F1
#
_entry.id   AF-A0A7R9MI05-F1
#
_cell.length_a   1.000
_cell.length_b   1.000
_cell.length_c   1.000
_cell.angle_alpha   90.00
_cell.angle_beta   90.00
_cell.angle_gamma   90.00
#
_symmetry.space_group_name_H-M   'P 1'
#
loop_
_entity.id
_entity.type
_entity.pdbx_description
1 polymer ?
#
loop_
_entity_poly.entity_id
_entity_poly.type
_entity_poly.pdbx_seq_one_letter_code
_entity_poly.pdbx_strand_id
1 'polypeptide(L)'
;IGFLEALKQYDYQCFIFHDVDLIPEDDRNLYTCPDQPRHMSVAIDKFSYRLPYKDLFGGVSALTTEQFKRINGFSNEFWGWGGEDDDMSNRVRHYGYKISRYSASIARYKMLKHKGDTPNPDRYKKLYSGKRRYKTDGINNIKYKVVDLVFKRLYTWILVDLKSP
;
A
#
# COMPACT_ATOMS: atom_id res chain seq x y z
N ILE A 1 2.67 -9.77 -2.02
CA ILE A 1 1.98 -10.95 -2.65
C ILE A 1 1.24 -10.56 -3.91
N GLY A 2 0.19 -9.72 -3.85
CA GLY A 2 -0.58 -9.33 -5.03
C GLY A 2 0.28 -8.84 -6.19
N PHE A 3 1.29 -8.01 -5.91
CA PHE A 3 2.30 -7.59 -6.89
C PHE A 3 2.97 -8.76 -7.64
N LEU A 4 3.44 -9.78 -6.91
CA LEU A 4 4.16 -10.92 -7.49
C LEU A 4 3.24 -11.84 -8.29
N GLU A 5 2.03 -12.11 -7.78
CA GLU A 5 1.07 -12.98 -8.47
C GLU A 5 0.44 -12.32 -9.70
N ALA A 6 0.20 -11.01 -9.65
CA ALA A 6 -0.31 -10.27 -10.80
C ALA A 6 0.69 -10.27 -11.96
N LEU A 7 1.99 -10.09 -11.69
CA LEU A 7 3.05 -10.14 -12.71
C LEU A 7 3.21 -11.51 -13.38
N LYS A 8 2.72 -12.59 -12.78
CA LYS A 8 2.68 -13.91 -13.43
C LYS A 8 1.55 -14.02 -14.46
N GLN A 9 0.53 -13.17 -14.36
CA GLN A 9 -0.65 -13.21 -15.22
C GLN A 9 -0.53 -12.22 -16.38
N TYR A 10 0.09 -11.06 -16.14
CA TYR A 10 0.26 -10.04 -17.17
C TYR A 10 1.42 -9.09 -16.83
N ASP A 11 1.97 -8.43 -17.84
CA ASP A 11 3.04 -7.44 -17.69
C ASP A 11 2.48 -6.08 -17.24
N TYR A 12 1.87 -6.06 -16.04
CA TYR A 12 1.36 -4.85 -15.42
C TYR A 12 2.49 -3.86 -15.15
N GLN A 13 2.32 -2.62 -15.59
CA GLN A 13 3.29 -1.52 -15.39
C GLN A 13 2.94 -0.60 -14.22
N CYS A 14 1.74 -0.74 -13.66
CA CYS A 14 1.21 0.09 -12.60
C CYS A 14 0.45 -0.74 -11.58
N PHE A 15 0.70 -0.47 -10.30
CA PHE A 15 0.08 -1.14 -9.17
C PHE A 15 -0.60 -0.12 -8.27
N ILE A 16 -1.90 -0.34 -8.02
CA ILE A 16 -2.68 0.40 -7.05
C ILE A 16 -2.90 -0.50 -5.84
N PHE A 17 -2.43 -0.06 -4.68
CA PHE A 17 -2.68 -0.70 -3.39
C PHE A 17 -3.82 0.05 -2.72
N HIS A 18 -4.88 -0.65 -2.36
CA HIS A 18 -6.16 -0.02 -2.06
C HIS A 18 -6.92 -0.78 -1.00
N ASP A 19 -7.21 -0.13 0.13
CA ASP A 19 -8.06 -0.69 1.16
C ASP A 19 -9.48 -0.91 0.63
N VAL A 20 -10.07 -2.07 0.92
CA VAL A 20 -11.39 -2.46 0.38
C VAL A 20 -12.53 -1.58 0.88
N ASP A 21 -12.31 -0.85 1.97
CA ASP A 21 -13.30 0.01 2.63
C ASP A 21 -13.21 1.48 2.21
N LEU A 22 -12.31 1.86 1.30
CA LEU A 22 -12.18 3.24 0.81
C LEU A 22 -12.80 3.38 -0.58
N ILE A 23 -13.82 4.23 -0.75
CA ILE A 23 -14.46 4.47 -2.05
C ILE A 23 -14.15 5.89 -2.52
N PRO A 24 -13.57 6.11 -3.72
CA PRO A 24 -13.31 7.45 -4.24
C PRO A 24 -14.62 8.19 -4.50
N GLU A 25 -14.69 9.46 -4.12
CA GLU A 25 -15.88 10.31 -4.30
C GLU A 25 -15.86 11.11 -5.62
N ASP A 26 -14.75 11.07 -6.36
CA ASP A 26 -14.52 11.89 -7.56
C ASP A 26 -13.76 11.10 -8.62
N ASP A 27 -14.29 11.03 -9.83
CA ASP A 27 -13.73 10.27 -10.95
C ASP A 27 -12.48 10.91 -11.58
N ARG A 28 -12.19 12.17 -11.26
CA ARG A 28 -10.95 12.85 -11.65
C ARG A 28 -9.75 12.34 -10.85
N ASN A 29 -9.97 11.60 -9.77
CA ASN A 29 -8.92 10.89 -9.05
C ASN A 29 -8.48 9.63 -9.81
N LEU A 30 -7.73 9.81 -10.90
CA LEU A 30 -7.37 8.73 -11.82
C LEU A 30 -6.51 7.63 -11.16
N TYR A 31 -6.94 6.37 -11.33
CA TYR A 31 -6.27 5.15 -10.88
C TYR A 31 -5.15 4.73 -11.83
N THR A 32 -4.13 5.58 -11.89
CA THR A 32 -2.96 5.44 -12.76
C THR A 32 -1.69 5.81 -11.98
N CYS A 33 -0.54 5.35 -12.46
CA CYS A 33 0.75 5.65 -11.84
C CYS A 33 1.43 6.81 -12.57
N PRO A 34 1.68 7.95 -11.91
CA PRO A 34 2.52 9.02 -12.46
C PRO A 34 4.01 8.76 -12.19
N ASP A 35 4.89 9.67 -12.64
CA ASP A 35 6.35 9.58 -12.48
C ASP A 35 6.84 9.44 -11.03
N GLN A 36 6.02 9.87 -10.07
CA GLN A 36 6.31 9.88 -8.65
C GLN A 36 5.25 9.08 -7.88
N PRO A 37 5.60 8.15 -6.98
CA PRO A 37 4.65 7.38 -6.16
C PRO A 37 3.52 8.26 -5.62
N ARG A 38 2.28 7.86 -5.87
CA ARG A 38 1.11 8.68 -5.57
C ARG A 38 0.40 8.18 -4.32
N HIS A 39 0.12 9.10 -3.40
CA HIS A 39 -0.88 8.89 -2.36
C HIS A 39 -2.23 9.40 -2.87
N MET A 40 -3.22 8.53 -2.96
CA MET A 40 -4.51 8.82 -3.59
C MET A 40 -5.57 9.24 -2.57
N SER A 41 -5.59 8.66 -1.39
CA SER A 41 -6.59 8.92 -0.34
C SER A 41 -6.25 10.11 0.56
N VAL A 42 -6.10 11.30 -0.03
CA VAL A 42 -5.67 12.52 0.67
C VAL A 42 -6.70 13.02 1.68
N ALA A 43 -7.99 12.93 1.34
CA ALA A 43 -9.09 13.49 2.12
C ALA A 43 -10.15 12.41 2.38
N ILE A 44 -10.02 11.70 3.51
CA ILE A 44 -10.99 10.67 3.91
C ILE A 44 -12.02 11.27 4.88
N ASP A 45 -13.29 10.93 4.72
CA ASP A 45 -14.40 11.42 5.54
C ASP A 45 -14.22 11.16 7.05
N LYS A 46 -13.68 9.99 7.43
CA LYS A 46 -13.32 9.63 8.80
C LYS A 46 -12.37 10.64 9.46
N PHE A 47 -11.51 11.28 8.69
CA PHE A 47 -10.58 12.31 9.15
C PHE A 47 -11.09 13.72 8.82
N SER A 48 -12.40 13.89 8.67
CA SER A 48 -13.04 15.16 8.30
C SER A 48 -12.47 15.76 7.00
N TYR A 49 -12.13 14.90 6.04
CA TYR A 49 -11.50 15.29 4.76
C TYR A 49 -10.17 16.05 4.91
N ARG A 50 -9.45 15.82 6.01
CA ARG A 50 -8.13 16.40 6.25
C ARG A 50 -7.06 15.31 6.23
N LEU A 51 -5.92 15.63 5.63
CA LEU A 51 -4.76 14.77 5.65
C LEU A 51 -4.19 14.72 7.09
N PRO A 52 -4.14 13.56 7.76
CA PRO A 52 -3.70 13.46 9.14
C PRO A 52 -2.27 13.98 9.37
N TYR A 53 -1.35 13.67 8.45
CA TYR A 53 0.03 14.16 8.47
C TYR A 53 0.66 14.09 7.07
N LYS A 54 1.68 14.92 6.84
CA LYS A 54 2.30 15.14 5.52
C LYS A 54 2.91 13.88 4.89
N ASP A 55 3.44 13.00 5.72
CA ASP A 55 4.15 11.80 5.27
C ASP A 55 3.23 10.58 5.11
N LEU A 56 1.91 10.71 5.32
CA LEU A 56 0.96 9.60 5.18
C LEU A 56 0.96 9.05 3.74
N PHE A 57 1.06 7.72 3.64
CA PHE A 57 1.03 6.99 2.38
C PHE A 57 0.07 5.78 2.38
N GLY A 58 -0.75 5.65 3.43
CA GLY A 58 -1.72 4.59 3.62
C GLY A 58 -3.08 4.82 2.96
N GLY A 59 -3.99 3.85 3.07
CA GLY A 59 -5.31 3.89 2.45
C GLY A 59 -5.28 3.46 0.99
N VAL A 60 -4.91 4.40 0.11
CA VAL A 60 -4.77 4.13 -1.32
C VAL A 60 -3.49 4.76 -1.86
N SER A 61 -2.64 3.95 -2.50
CA SER A 61 -1.39 4.38 -3.12
C SER A 61 -1.16 3.75 -4.50
N ALA A 62 -0.42 4.45 -5.35
CA ALA A 62 -0.07 3.99 -6.69
C ALA A 62 1.45 4.06 -6.92
N LEU A 63 2.01 2.97 -7.43
CA LEU A 63 3.42 2.87 -7.80
C LEU A 63 3.59 2.12 -9.13
N THR A 64 4.50 2.58 -9.98
CA THR A 64 4.91 1.81 -11.15
C THR A 64 5.61 0.53 -10.72
N THR A 65 5.65 -0.45 -11.62
CA THR A 65 6.38 -1.70 -11.41
C THR A 65 7.85 -1.46 -11.11
N GLU A 66 8.47 -0.50 -11.80
CA GLU A 66 9.85 -0.09 -11.57
C GLU A 66 10.04 0.53 -10.18
N GLN A 67 9.18 1.50 -9.80
CA GLN A 67 9.25 2.15 -8.49
C GLN A 67 9.11 1.12 -7.37
N PHE A 68 8.12 0.22 -7.48
CA PHE A 68 7.87 -0.79 -6.45
C PHE A 68 9.02 -1.80 -6.32
N LYS A 69 9.60 -2.25 -7.43
CA LYS A 69 10.80 -3.10 -7.42
C LYS A 69 12.00 -2.38 -6.81
N ARG A 70 12.24 -1.12 -7.18
CA ARG A 70 13.40 -0.34 -6.72
C ARG A 70 13.45 -0.18 -5.20
N ILE A 71 12.30 -0.01 -4.57
CA ILE A 71 12.18 0.15 -3.12
C ILE A 71 12.04 -1.17 -2.36
N ASN A 72 12.17 -2.31 -3.07
CA ASN A 72 11.95 -3.66 -2.54
C ASN A 72 10.52 -3.88 -2.00
N GLY A 73 9.53 -3.13 -2.48
CA GLY A 73 8.14 -3.18 -2.01
C GLY A 73 7.95 -2.91 -0.51
N PHE A 74 6.79 -3.33 0.01
CA PHE A 74 6.42 -3.23 1.42
C PHE A 74 7.24 -4.19 2.30
N SER A 75 7.43 -3.83 3.57
CA SER A 75 8.01 -4.70 4.61
C SER A 75 7.10 -5.89 4.93
N ASN A 76 7.69 -7.06 5.22
CA ASN A 76 6.99 -8.25 5.69
C ASN A 76 6.97 -8.39 7.22
N GLU A 77 7.46 -7.38 7.95
CA GLU A 77 7.65 -7.43 9.41
C GLU A 77 6.46 -6.89 10.21
N PHE A 78 5.48 -6.28 9.55
CA PHE A 78 4.31 -5.67 10.17
C PHE A 78 3.16 -6.68 10.25
N TRP A 79 3.12 -7.40 11.38
CA TRP A 79 2.04 -8.32 11.72
C TRP A 79 1.06 -7.66 12.68
N GLY A 80 -0.19 -7.45 12.26
CA GLY A 80 -1.16 -6.63 12.98
C GLY A 80 -1.13 -5.16 12.54
N TRP A 81 -1.98 -4.32 13.15
CA TRP A 81 -2.28 -3.00 12.60
C TRP A 81 -1.21 -1.94 12.91
N GLY A 82 -0.77 -1.24 11.86
CA GLY A 82 -0.12 0.06 11.90
C GLY A 82 1.40 0.07 11.70
N GLY A 83 1.86 1.16 11.07
CA GLY A 83 3.27 1.51 10.86
C GLY A 83 3.88 1.00 9.55
N GLU A 84 3.20 0.08 8.87
CA GLU A 84 3.56 -0.45 7.54
C GLU A 84 3.51 0.64 6.46
N ASP A 85 2.49 1.50 6.49
CA ASP A 85 2.33 2.60 5.55
C ASP A 85 3.39 3.69 5.77
N ASP A 86 3.76 3.92 7.02
CA ASP A 86 4.83 4.84 7.40
C ASP A 86 6.20 4.28 6.97
N ASP A 87 6.43 2.96 7.11
CA ASP A 87 7.63 2.31 6.60
C ASP A 87 7.72 2.42 5.08
N MET A 88 6.60 2.22 4.38
CA MET A 88 6.51 2.40 2.94
C MET A 88 6.81 3.85 2.52
N SER A 89 6.23 4.84 3.21
CA SER A 89 6.54 6.26 3.00
C SER A 89 8.02 6.55 3.21
N ASN A 90 8.63 5.97 4.24
CA ASN A 90 10.06 6.10 4.50
C ASN A 90 10.91 5.47 3.40
N ARG A 91 10.53 4.30 2.87
CA ARG A 91 11.20 3.64 1.73
C ARG A 91 11.13 4.49 0.48
N VAL A 92 9.95 4.97 0.11
CA VAL A 92 9.74 5.87 -1.04
C VAL A 92 10.71 7.05 -0.98
N ARG A 93 10.75 7.76 0.16
CA ARG A 93 11.66 8.90 0.36
C ARG A 93 13.14 8.50 0.38
N HIS A 94 13.48 7.37 0.99
CA HIS A 94 14.85 6.87 1.07
C HIS A 94 15.46 6.65 -0.32
N TYR A 95 14.67 6.17 -1.27
CA TYR A 95 15.10 5.93 -2.65
C TYR A 95 14.98 7.16 -3.56
N GLY A 96 14.73 8.35 -2.98
CA GLY A 96 14.75 9.64 -3.68
C GLY A 96 13.42 10.04 -4.33
N TYR A 97 12.35 9.27 -4.12
CA TYR A 97 11.04 9.61 -4.64
C TYR A 97 10.32 10.63 -3.74
N LYS A 98 9.44 11.41 -4.35
CA LYS A 98 8.53 12.34 -3.68
C LYS A 98 7.11 11.77 -3.76
N ILE A 99 6.33 11.95 -2.70
CA ILE A 99 4.93 11.53 -2.72
C ILE A 99 4.12 12.56 -3.50
N SER A 100 3.55 12.14 -4.63
CA SER A 100 2.62 12.96 -5.41
C SER A 100 1.19 12.80 -4.89
N ARG A 101 0.39 13.87 -4.99
CA ARG A 101 -1.01 13.91 -4.52
C ARG A 101 -1.83 14.80 -5.44
N TYR A 102 -3.08 14.44 -5.69
CA TYR A 102 -4.08 15.41 -6.17
C TYR A 102 -4.48 16.36 -5.04
N SER A 103 -5.17 17.46 -5.40
CA SER A 103 -5.76 18.35 -4.41
C SER A 103 -6.79 17.59 -3.55
N ALA A 104 -6.97 18.04 -2.30
CA ALA A 104 -7.96 17.47 -1.38
C ALA A 104 -9.41 17.61 -1.89
N SER A 105 -9.67 18.49 -2.87
CA SER A 105 -10.96 18.61 -3.54
C SER A 105 -11.26 17.47 -4.53
N ILE A 106 -10.24 16.79 -5.05
CA ILE A 106 -10.35 15.67 -5.99
C ILE A 106 -10.10 14.35 -5.28
N ALA A 107 -9.07 14.28 -4.43
CA ALA A 107 -8.64 13.07 -3.73
C ALA A 107 -9.50 12.76 -2.48
N ARG A 108 -10.83 12.85 -2.62
CA ARG A 108 -11.79 12.55 -1.56
C ARG A 108 -12.21 11.09 -1.56
N TYR A 109 -12.32 10.52 -0.36
CA TYR A 109 -12.74 9.15 -0.15
C TYR A 109 -13.75 9.02 0.97
N LYS A 110 -14.69 8.10 0.77
CA LYS A 110 -15.62 7.62 1.78
C LYS A 110 -15.08 6.32 2.38
N MET A 111 -14.94 6.26 3.71
CA MET A 111 -14.64 5.02 4.42
C MET A 111 -15.93 4.29 4.80
N LEU A 112 -16.04 3.02 4.40
CA LEU A 112 -17.10 2.12 4.87
C LEU A 112 -16.93 1.88 6.36
N LYS A 113 -18.04 1.87 7.11
CA LYS A 113 -17.97 1.74 8.57
C LYS A 113 -17.53 0.33 8.96
N HIS A 114 -16.48 0.24 9.77
CA HIS A 114 -15.99 -1.01 10.34
C HIS A 114 -15.42 -0.77 11.75
N LYS A 115 -15.24 -1.85 12.52
CA LYS A 115 -14.52 -1.80 13.81
C LYS A 115 -13.03 -1.64 13.50
N GLY A 116 -12.37 -0.68 14.15
CA GLY A 116 -10.93 -0.51 14.02
C GLY A 116 -10.15 -1.66 14.67
N ASP A 117 -9.00 -1.98 14.09
CA ASP A 117 -8.10 -2.99 14.62
C ASP A 117 -7.26 -2.47 15.80
N THR A 118 -6.85 -3.40 16.67
CA THR A 118 -5.95 -3.11 17.77
C THR A 118 -4.55 -2.87 17.21
N PRO A 119 -3.91 -1.72 17.51
CA PRO A 119 -2.55 -1.45 17.07
C PRO A 119 -1.54 -2.48 17.59
N ASN A 120 -0.60 -2.87 16.73
CA ASN A 120 0.54 -3.66 17.18
C ASN A 120 1.42 -2.81 18.14
N PRO A 121 1.67 -3.26 19.38
CA PRO A 121 2.51 -2.53 20.33
C PRO A 121 3.96 -2.31 19.83
N ASP A 122 4.47 -3.21 18.98
CA ASP A 122 5.82 -3.16 18.42
C ASP A 122 5.93 -2.30 17.15
N ARG A 123 4.84 -1.70 16.65
CA ARG A 123 4.86 -0.95 15.37
C ARG A 123 5.95 0.11 15.29
N TYR A 124 6.17 0.85 16.37
CA TYR A 124 7.20 1.90 16.41
C TYR A 124 8.61 1.34 16.45
N LYS A 125 8.81 0.20 17.12
CA LYS A 125 10.09 -0.53 17.13
C LYS A 125 10.43 -1.05 15.74
N LYS A 126 9.44 -1.60 15.03
CA LYS A 126 9.58 -2.06 13.63
C LYS A 126 9.88 -0.89 12.70
N LEU A 127 9.17 0.22 12.85
CA LEU A 127 9.37 1.44 12.06
C LEU A 127 10.76 2.04 12.28
N TYR A 128 11.20 2.20 13.53
CA TYR A 128 12.51 2.76 13.87
C TYR A 128 13.66 1.95 13.27
N SER A 129 13.53 0.62 13.28
CA SER A 129 14.54 -0.28 12.73
C SER A 129 14.42 -0.48 11.20
N GLY A 130 13.36 0.02 10.56
CA GLY A 130 13.01 -0.22 9.16
C GLY A 130 14.12 0.09 8.17
N LYS A 131 14.79 1.23 8.33
CA LYS A 131 15.88 1.67 7.43
C LYS A 131 17.02 0.65 7.29
N ARG A 132 17.28 -0.16 8.32
CA ARG A 132 18.32 -1.21 8.28
C ARG A 132 17.92 -2.41 7.42
N ARG A 133 16.62 -2.57 7.15
CA ARG A 133 16.06 -3.75 6.47
C ARG A 133 15.56 -3.49 5.06
N TYR A 134 15.56 -2.26 4.54
CA TYR A 134 14.99 -1.99 3.20
C TYR A 134 15.53 -2.90 2.09
N LYS A 135 16.82 -3.27 2.14
CA LYS A 135 17.44 -4.17 1.17
C LYS A 135 17.16 -5.66 1.41
N THR A 136 16.76 -6.05 2.60
CA THR A 136 16.67 -7.47 3.02
C THR A 136 15.25 -7.91 3.38
N ASP A 137 14.33 -6.97 3.56
CA ASP A 137 12.95 -7.18 3.95
C ASP A 137 12.01 -6.53 2.93
N GLY A 138 11.34 -7.36 2.14
CA GLY A 138 10.31 -6.95 1.19
C GLY A 138 10.03 -8.01 0.13
N ILE A 139 9.87 -7.62 -1.13
CA ILE A 139 9.53 -8.58 -2.21
C ILE A 139 10.59 -9.68 -2.39
N ASN A 140 11.83 -9.41 -2.04
CA ASN A 140 12.94 -10.33 -2.21
C ASN A 140 13.04 -11.45 -1.16
N ASN A 141 12.38 -11.32 -0.01
CA ASN A 141 12.45 -12.30 1.07
C ASN A 141 11.08 -12.82 1.53
N ILE A 142 9.98 -12.38 0.89
CA ILE A 142 8.63 -12.80 1.26
C ILE A 142 8.44 -14.30 1.09
N LYS A 143 7.83 -14.95 2.09
CA LYS A 143 7.54 -16.39 2.09
C LYS A 143 6.04 -16.61 2.21
N TYR A 144 5.45 -17.20 1.18
CA TYR A 144 4.03 -17.55 1.16
C TYR A 144 3.80 -18.76 0.27
N LYS A 145 2.65 -19.41 0.45
CA LYS A 145 2.16 -20.47 -0.43
C LYS A 145 0.81 -20.04 -0.99
N VAL A 146 0.63 -20.13 -2.31
CA VAL A 146 -0.70 -19.98 -2.91
C VAL A 146 -1.49 -21.27 -2.63
N VAL A 147 -2.63 -21.12 -1.97
CA VAL A 147 -3.53 -22.23 -1.62
C VAL A 147 -4.59 -22.39 -2.69
N ASP A 148 -5.15 -21.28 -3.18
CA ASP A 148 -6.17 -21.28 -4.22
C ASP A 148 -6.07 -20.02 -5.09
N LEU A 149 -6.48 -20.12 -6.34
CA LEU A 149 -6.54 -19.03 -7.30
C LEU A 149 -7.80 -19.18 -8.14
N VAL A 150 -8.74 -18.26 -7.96
CA VAL A 150 -10.06 -18.33 -8.59
C VAL A 150 -10.34 -17.09 -9.40
N PHE A 151 -10.52 -17.26 -10.71
CA PHE A 151 -11.01 -16.21 -11.60
C PHE A 151 -12.52 -16.05 -11.41
N LYS A 152 -12.95 -14.95 -10.81
CA LYS A 152 -14.36 -14.56 -10.73
C LYS A 152 -14.70 -13.60 -11.87
N ARG A 153 -15.99 -13.36 -12.07
CA ARG A 153 -16.49 -12.47 -13.14
C ARG A 153 -15.93 -11.04 -13.04
N LEU A 154 -15.70 -10.52 -11.83
CA LEU A 154 -15.33 -9.12 -11.59
C LEU A 154 -13.94 -8.96 -10.95
N TYR A 155 -13.31 -10.03 -10.49
CA TYR A 155 -12.01 -9.99 -9.82
C TYR A 155 -11.35 -11.37 -9.81
N THR A 156 -10.03 -11.41 -9.63
CA THR A 156 -9.31 -12.65 -9.33
C THR A 156 -9.09 -12.73 -7.83
N TRP A 157 -9.53 -13.83 -7.22
CA TRP A 157 -9.30 -14.10 -5.81
C TRP A 157 -8.08 -15.02 -5.66
N ILE A 158 -7.18 -14.66 -4.75
CA ILE A 158 -5.97 -15.45 -4.47
C ILE A 158 -5.95 -15.72 -2.97
N LEU A 159 -6.10 -16.98 -2.58
CA LEU A 159 -5.92 -17.42 -1.21
C LEU A 159 -4.48 -17.79 -0.98
N VAL A 160 -3.87 -17.22 0.06
CA VAL A 160 -2.48 -17.46 0.42
C VAL A 160 -2.35 -17.89 1.87
N ASP A 161 -1.43 -18.81 2.09
CA ASP A 161 -0.92 -19.19 3.40
C ASP A 161 0.38 -18.40 3.65
N LEU A 162 0.33 -17.50 4.64
CA LEU A 162 1.48 -16.72 5.06
C LEU A 162 2.28 -17.53 6.07
N LYS A 163 3.52 -17.85 5.71
CA LYS A 163 4.45 -18.43 6.67
C LYS A 163 4.93 -17.30 7.57
N SER A 164 4.49 -17.29 8.83
CA SER A 164 5.06 -16.40 9.85
C SER A 164 6.60 -16.53 9.80
N PRO A 165 7.35 -15.42 9.95
CA PRO A 165 8.79 -15.48 10.12
C PRO A 165 9.19 -16.39 11.29
#